data_AF-A0A8K0MS44-F1
#
_entry.id   AF-A0A8K0MS44-F1
#
_cell.length_a   1.000
_cell.length_b   1.000
_cell.length_c   1.000
_cell.angle_alpha   90.00
_cell.angle_beta   90.00
_cell.angle_gamma   90.00
#
_symmetry.space_group_name_H-M   'P 1'
#
loop_
_entity.id
_entity.type
_entity.pdbx_description
1 polymer ?
#
loop_
_entity_poly.entity_id
_entity_poly.type
_entity_poly.pdbx_seq_one_letter_code
_entity_poly.pdbx_strand_id
1 'polypeptide(L)'
;MGRGKLPIRRIENQTTRQVTFSKRRAGLLKKTHELSVLCDAQIGLIVFSSTGKLCQYCTEPFTMEQIIERYQKVTGNCITQHDSREQLYNEMAMLRKETHRLQLSMERYTCDDMTSLTYQDLDQLEQQLEHSVHKVRDRKNELLQQQLDNLRRKERMLEEENNTMYRWIQEHRMAMEYQQQTSMEAKPMDHHQVEANMEQLPFFGEQQPNSVLQLATIPPQMYPYHLQLAQPSLQD
;
A
#
# COMPACT_ATOMS: atom_id res chain seq x y z
N MET A 1 48.90 17.57 -37.02
CA MET A 1 48.72 16.27 -37.71
C MET A 1 47.23 16.07 -38.02
N GLY A 2 46.75 16.59 -39.16
CA GLY A 2 45.34 16.47 -39.54
C GLY A 2 45.05 15.07 -40.09
N ARG A 3 44.18 14.30 -39.42
CA ARG A 3 43.58 13.09 -39.99
C ARG A 3 42.76 13.48 -41.23
N GLY A 4 42.84 12.68 -42.29
CA GLY A 4 42.31 12.98 -43.62
C GLY A 4 40.82 13.38 -43.67
N LYS A 5 40.41 13.92 -44.81
CA LYS A 5 39.04 14.43 -45.07
C LYS A 5 37.99 13.34 -44.79
N LEU A 6 37.06 13.64 -43.88
CA LEU A 6 35.91 12.76 -43.60
C LEU A 6 34.74 13.10 -44.53
N PRO A 7 34.03 12.11 -45.10
CA PRO A 7 32.80 12.33 -45.85
C PRO A 7 31.68 12.85 -44.93
N ILE A 8 30.81 13.72 -45.45
CA ILE A 8 29.63 14.23 -44.71
C ILE A 8 28.52 13.18 -44.78
N ARG A 9 28.58 12.21 -43.86
CA ARG A 9 27.57 11.19 -43.61
C ARG A 9 27.56 10.81 -42.13
N ARG A 10 26.53 10.07 -41.69
CA ARG A 10 26.48 9.53 -40.32
C ARG A 10 27.72 8.67 -40.03
N ILE A 11 28.34 8.86 -38.87
CA ILE A 11 29.45 8.03 -38.40
C ILE A 11 28.83 6.81 -37.72
N GLU A 12 29.07 5.61 -38.25
CA GLU A 12 28.45 4.37 -37.73
C GLU A 12 29.00 3.97 -36.36
N ASN A 13 30.33 4.01 -36.20
CA ASN A 13 30.99 3.68 -34.95
C ASN A 13 30.59 4.67 -33.83
N GLN A 14 29.95 4.17 -32.78
CA GLN A 14 29.40 4.97 -31.68
C GLN A 14 30.46 5.76 -30.90
N THR A 15 31.58 5.14 -30.55
CA THR A 15 32.67 5.80 -29.81
C THR A 15 33.27 6.94 -30.62
N THR A 16 33.53 6.70 -31.90
CA THR A 16 34.03 7.73 -32.82
C THR A 16 33.01 8.85 -32.99
N ARG A 17 31.73 8.51 -33.18
CA ARG A 17 30.63 9.48 -33.29
C ARG A 17 30.53 10.37 -32.06
N GLN A 18 30.63 9.80 -30.85
CA GLN A 18 30.56 10.55 -29.59
C GLN A 18 31.72 11.53 -29.47
N VAL A 19 32.96 11.08 -29.71
CA VAL A 19 34.15 11.95 -29.64
C VAL A 19 34.09 13.05 -30.70
N THR A 20 33.67 12.72 -31.93
CA THR A 20 33.50 13.71 -32.99
C THR A 20 32.38 14.71 -32.66
N PHE A 21 31.26 14.26 -32.10
CA PHE A 21 30.17 15.15 -31.66
C PHE A 21 30.68 16.15 -30.63
N SER A 22 31.36 15.71 -29.57
CA SER A 22 31.89 16.61 -28.54
C SER A 22 32.84 17.66 -29.11
N LYS A 23 33.77 17.25 -30.00
CA LYS A 23 34.74 18.16 -30.64
C LYS A 23 34.07 19.14 -31.61
N ARG A 24 33.18 18.65 -32.48
CA ARG A 24 32.49 19.49 -33.46
C ARG A 24 31.48 20.44 -32.81
N ARG A 25 30.76 19.99 -31.77
CA ARG A 25 29.87 20.84 -30.97
C ARG A 25 30.65 21.96 -30.31
N ALA A 26 31.78 21.67 -29.67
CA ALA A 26 32.63 22.70 -29.08
C ALA A 26 33.17 23.69 -30.14
N GLY A 27 33.59 23.19 -31.30
CA GLY A 27 34.03 24.05 -32.40
C GLY A 27 32.91 24.92 -32.99
N LEU A 28 31.71 24.38 -33.11
CA LEU A 28 30.51 25.11 -33.57
C LEU A 28 30.18 26.23 -32.58
N LEU A 29 30.13 25.93 -31.29
CA LEU A 29 29.89 26.93 -30.24
C LEU A 29 30.89 28.08 -30.27
N LYS A 30 32.19 27.77 -30.45
CA LYS A 30 33.22 28.81 -30.59
C LYS A 30 32.97 29.70 -31.80
N LYS A 31 32.67 29.12 -32.96
CA LYS A 31 32.37 29.89 -34.18
C LYS A 31 31.10 30.73 -34.05
N THR A 32 30.06 30.18 -33.42
CA THR A 32 28.83 30.91 -33.13
C THR A 32 29.10 32.08 -32.21
N HIS A 33 29.91 31.89 -31.17
CA HIS A 33 30.30 32.98 -30.28
C HIS A 33 31.12 34.06 -31.01
N GLU A 34 32.15 33.67 -31.77
CA GLU A 34 32.94 34.59 -32.61
C GLU A 34 32.03 35.40 -33.54
N LEU A 35 31.08 34.76 -34.22
CA LEU A 35 30.14 35.46 -35.11
C LEU A 35 29.23 36.43 -34.34
N SER A 36 28.73 36.03 -33.17
CA SER A 36 27.87 36.90 -32.36
C SER A 36 28.60 38.17 -31.92
N VAL A 37 29.88 38.05 -31.54
CA VAL A 37 30.70 39.19 -31.09
C VAL A 37 31.15 40.06 -32.25
N LEU A 38 31.61 39.46 -33.35
CA LEU A 38 32.15 40.21 -34.50
C LEU A 38 31.09 40.99 -35.28
N CYS A 39 29.85 40.50 -35.29
CA CYS A 39 28.77 41.07 -36.10
C CYS A 39 27.60 41.60 -35.27
N ASP A 40 27.72 41.65 -33.95
CA ASP A 40 26.63 42.00 -33.01
C ASP A 40 25.32 41.25 -33.32
N ALA A 41 25.46 39.95 -33.60
CA ALA A 41 24.36 39.10 -34.02
C ALA A 41 23.80 38.32 -32.83
N GLN A 42 22.49 38.38 -32.64
CA GLN A 42 21.78 37.55 -31.66
C GLN A 42 21.62 36.14 -32.21
N ILE A 43 22.26 35.15 -31.59
CA ILE A 43 22.24 33.76 -32.07
C ILE A 43 21.80 32.82 -30.95
N GLY A 44 20.79 32.01 -31.25
CA GLY A 44 20.39 30.84 -30.46
C GLY A 44 20.77 29.56 -31.17
N LEU A 45 21.43 28.64 -30.46
CA LEU A 45 21.77 27.31 -30.98
C LEU A 45 21.21 26.23 -30.04
N ILE A 46 20.47 25.28 -30.62
CA ILE A 46 19.91 24.13 -29.92
C ILE A 46 20.43 22.86 -30.59
N VAL A 47 21.06 21.98 -29.82
CA VAL A 47 21.62 20.72 -30.31
C VAL A 47 21.16 19.57 -29.40
N PHE A 48 20.49 18.58 -29.99
CA PHE A 48 20.16 17.32 -29.32
C PHE A 48 21.16 16.25 -29.73
N SER A 49 21.75 15.56 -28.76
CA SER A 49 22.53 14.35 -29.05
C SER A 49 21.60 13.19 -29.44
N SER A 50 22.15 12.14 -30.04
CA SER A 50 21.40 10.90 -30.29
C SER A 50 20.93 10.19 -29.00
N THR A 51 21.41 10.63 -27.83
CA THR A 51 20.97 10.15 -26.51
C THR A 51 19.90 11.06 -25.89
N GLY A 52 19.38 12.05 -26.63
CA GLY A 52 18.39 13.01 -26.14
C GLY A 52 18.94 14.10 -25.23
N LYS A 53 20.27 14.21 -25.04
CA LYS A 53 20.84 15.28 -24.20
C LYS A 53 20.77 16.60 -24.94
N LEU A 54 20.12 17.58 -24.34
CA LEU A 54 20.06 18.96 -24.81
C LEU A 54 21.37 19.68 -24.51
N CYS A 55 21.90 20.37 -25.51
CA CYS A 55 22.97 21.34 -25.39
C CYS A 55 22.54 22.61 -26.10
N GLN A 56 22.57 23.73 -25.39
CA GLN A 56 22.12 25.01 -25.92
C GLN A 56 23.17 26.11 -25.73
N TYR A 57 23.11 27.11 -26.59
CA TYR A 57 23.90 28.33 -26.49
C TYR A 57 23.06 29.53 -26.90
N CYS A 58 23.22 30.61 -26.16
CA CYS A 58 22.56 31.88 -26.40
C CYS A 58 23.60 33.00 -26.31
N THR A 59 23.50 34.00 -27.18
CA THR A 59 24.30 35.21 -27.08
C THR A 59 23.88 36.01 -25.85
N GLU A 60 24.82 36.35 -24.96
CA GLU A 60 24.56 37.21 -23.80
C GLU A 60 24.28 38.66 -24.26
N PRO A 61 23.38 39.42 -23.60
CA PRO A 61 22.67 39.10 -22.35
C PRO A 61 21.32 38.36 -22.55
N PHE A 62 21.01 37.89 -23.76
CA PHE A 62 19.70 37.32 -24.06
C PHE A 62 19.54 35.91 -23.48
N THR A 63 18.29 35.53 -23.18
CA THR A 63 17.94 34.15 -22.85
C THR A 63 17.42 33.41 -24.08
N MET A 64 17.47 32.07 -24.02
CA MET A 64 16.96 31.23 -25.10
C MET A 64 15.46 31.46 -25.34
N GLU A 65 14.67 31.71 -24.28
CA GLU A 65 13.24 32.03 -24.43
C GLU A 65 13.03 33.32 -25.24
N GLN A 66 13.84 34.36 -24.99
CA GLN A 66 13.73 35.65 -25.68
C GLN A 66 14.04 35.52 -27.19
N ILE A 67 15.07 34.74 -27.55
CA ILE A 67 15.40 34.48 -28.95
C ILE A 67 14.29 33.69 -29.64
N ILE A 68 13.74 32.67 -28.97
CA ILE A 68 12.62 31.88 -29.50
C ILE A 68 11.37 32.74 -29.67
N GLU A 69 11.03 33.57 -28.68
CA GLU A 69 9.88 34.48 -28.75
C GLU A 69 10.03 35.46 -29.92
N ARG A 70 11.22 36.04 -30.12
CA ARG A 70 11.50 36.92 -31.27
C ARG A 70 11.33 36.17 -32.60
N TYR A 71 11.82 34.95 -32.70
CA TYR A 71 11.65 34.10 -33.88
C TYR A 71 10.16 33.82 -34.17
N GLN A 72 9.38 33.48 -33.15
CA GLN A 72 7.93 33.23 -33.28
C GLN A 72 7.18 34.48 -33.74
N LYS A 73 7.49 35.65 -33.16
CA LYS A 73 6.89 36.94 -33.55
C LYS A 73 7.14 37.29 -35.01
N VAL A 74 8.36 37.04 -35.50
CA VAL A 74 8.75 37.36 -36.89
C VAL A 74 8.22 36.34 -37.89
N THR A 75 8.23 35.05 -37.53
CA THR A 75 7.85 33.97 -38.44
C THR A 75 6.33 33.71 -38.44
N GLY A 76 5.59 34.19 -37.44
CA GLY A 76 4.17 33.91 -37.26
C GLY A 76 3.87 32.47 -36.81
N ASN A 77 4.91 31.63 -36.70
CA ASN A 77 4.79 30.26 -36.21
C ASN A 77 4.75 30.28 -34.69
N CYS A 78 3.56 30.24 -34.10
CA CYS A 78 3.42 29.97 -32.67
C CYS A 78 3.84 28.51 -32.43
N ILE A 79 4.95 28.30 -31.70
CA ILE A 79 5.18 27.01 -31.07
C ILE A 79 4.20 27.02 -29.90
N THR A 80 2.97 26.57 -30.16
CA THR A 80 1.93 26.45 -29.14
C THR A 80 2.57 25.73 -27.96
N GLN A 81 2.70 26.43 -26.82
CA GLN A 81 2.89 25.75 -25.55
C GLN A 81 1.69 24.82 -25.47
N HIS A 82 1.94 23.54 -25.75
CA HIS A 82 0.92 22.52 -25.87
C HIS A 82 -0.05 22.66 -24.70
N ASP A 83 -1.35 22.63 -25.00
CA ASP A 83 -2.57 22.82 -24.17
C ASP A 83 -2.60 22.21 -22.76
N SER A 84 -1.53 21.61 -22.27
CA SER A 84 -1.44 20.93 -20.99
C SER A 84 -1.90 21.81 -19.82
N ARG A 85 -1.65 23.12 -19.85
CA ARG A 85 -2.05 24.00 -18.74
C ARG A 85 -3.55 24.28 -18.74
N GLU A 86 -4.15 24.51 -19.90
CA GLU A 86 -5.60 24.73 -20.02
C GLU A 86 -6.38 23.43 -19.79
N GLN A 87 -5.87 22.30 -20.28
CA GLN A 87 -6.42 20.97 -19.99
C GLN A 87 -6.40 20.66 -18.49
N LEU A 88 -5.29 20.95 -17.81
CA LEU A 88 -5.19 20.79 -16.35
C LEU A 88 -6.19 21.70 -15.61
N TYR A 89 -6.36 22.96 -16.01
CA TYR A 89 -7.34 23.84 -15.39
C TYR A 89 -8.78 23.35 -15.61
N ASN A 90 -9.09 22.85 -16.80
CA ASN A 90 -10.41 22.28 -17.10
C ASN A 90 -10.68 21.00 -16.30
N GLU A 91 -9.69 20.12 -16.17
CA GLU A 91 -9.79 18.91 -15.37
C GLU A 91 -9.97 19.24 -13.87
N MET A 92 -9.20 20.20 -13.35
CA MET A 92 -9.37 20.68 -11.98
C MET A 92 -10.77 21.27 -11.73
N ALA A 93 -11.34 22.00 -12.70
CA ALA A 93 -12.68 22.55 -12.59
C ALA A 93 -13.75 21.45 -12.56
N MET A 94 -13.60 20.42 -13.42
CA MET A 94 -14.48 19.25 -13.45
C MET A 94 -14.44 18.48 -12.12
N LEU A 95 -13.25 18.21 -11.60
CA LEU A 95 -13.07 17.49 -10.33
C LEU A 95 -13.66 18.25 -9.13
N ARG A 96 -13.50 19.58 -9.10
CA ARG A 96 -14.11 20.43 -8.05
C ARG A 96 -15.63 20.37 -8.10
N LYS A 97 -16.21 20.45 -9.30
CA LYS A 97 -17.66 20.34 -9.49
C LYS A 97 -18.17 18.98 -9.02
N GLU A 98 -17.46 17.91 -9.35
CA GLU A 98 -17.85 16.55 -8.97
C GLU A 98 -17.73 16.32 -7.46
N THR A 99 -16.67 16.83 -6.84
CA THR A 99 -16.50 16.78 -5.38
C THR A 99 -17.63 17.52 -4.67
N HIS A 100 -17.99 18.70 -5.16
CA HIS A 100 -19.11 19.46 -4.61
C HIS A 100 -20.44 18.72 -4.79
N ARG A 101 -20.67 18.10 -5.96
CA ARG A 101 -21.85 17.26 -6.21
C ARG A 101 -21.92 16.07 -5.25
N LEU A 102 -20.80 15.40 -5.01
CA LEU A 102 -20.72 14.28 -4.08
C LEU A 102 -20.95 14.72 -2.64
N GLN A 103 -20.40 15.86 -2.22
CA GLN A 103 -20.64 16.44 -0.89
C GLN A 103 -22.12 16.75 -0.68
N LEU A 104 -22.75 17.46 -1.61
CA LEU A 104 -24.20 17.72 -1.57
C LEU A 104 -25.01 16.42 -1.54
N SER A 105 -24.56 15.39 -2.28
CA SER A 105 -25.20 14.07 -2.24
C SER A 105 -25.06 13.41 -0.87
N MET A 106 -23.92 13.55 -0.19
CA MET A 106 -23.74 13.01 1.16
C MET A 106 -24.60 13.75 2.18
N GLU A 107 -24.71 15.07 2.08
CA GLU A 107 -25.57 15.90 2.94
C GLU A 107 -27.05 15.51 2.83
N ARG A 108 -27.51 15.09 1.64
CA ARG A 108 -28.85 14.53 1.45
C ARG A 108 -29.08 13.25 2.25
N TYR A 109 -28.05 12.41 2.42
CA TYR A 109 -28.14 11.21 3.26
C TYR A 109 -28.05 11.52 4.76
N THR A 110 -27.44 12.64 5.17
CA THR A 110 -27.39 13.08 6.58
C THR A 110 -28.58 13.93 7.02
N CYS A 111 -29.49 14.27 6.09
CA CYS A 111 -30.72 15.03 6.34
C CYS A 111 -30.46 16.47 6.84
N ASP A 112 -29.34 17.09 6.43
CA ASP A 112 -28.97 18.44 6.90
C ASP A 112 -29.62 19.58 6.08
N ASP A 113 -29.98 19.35 4.81
CA ASP A 113 -30.76 20.31 4.01
C ASP A 113 -31.68 19.60 2.98
N MET A 114 -32.98 19.59 3.27
CA MET A 114 -34.01 18.93 2.44
C MET A 114 -34.88 19.95 1.67
N THR A 115 -34.57 21.23 1.77
CA THR A 115 -35.45 22.32 1.32
C THR A 115 -35.56 22.44 -0.21
N SER A 116 -34.67 21.79 -0.96
CA SER A 116 -34.58 21.87 -2.42
C SER A 116 -35.00 20.60 -3.18
N LEU A 117 -35.45 19.55 -2.48
CA LEU A 117 -35.79 18.26 -3.09
C LEU A 117 -37.25 18.19 -3.51
N THR A 118 -37.50 17.61 -4.69
CA THR A 118 -38.86 17.28 -5.10
C THR A 118 -39.34 16.00 -4.40
N TYR A 119 -40.66 15.80 -4.34
CA TYR A 119 -41.23 14.59 -3.74
C TYR A 119 -40.73 13.29 -4.41
N GLN A 120 -40.54 13.30 -5.74
CA GLN A 120 -40.01 12.15 -6.47
C GLN A 120 -38.57 11.84 -6.09
N ASP A 121 -37.74 12.86 -5.90
CA ASP A 121 -36.35 12.68 -5.46
C ASP A 121 -36.29 12.14 -4.03
N LEU A 122 -37.25 12.53 -3.17
CA LEU A 122 -37.36 12.06 -1.80
C LEU A 122 -37.79 10.58 -1.73
N ASP A 123 -38.78 10.17 -2.51
CA ASP A 123 -39.22 8.77 -2.62
C ASP A 123 -38.08 7.85 -3.11
N GLN A 124 -37.32 8.30 -4.11
CA GLN A 124 -36.14 7.57 -4.57
C GLN A 124 -35.06 7.47 -3.50
N LEU A 125 -34.81 8.55 -2.75
CA LEU A 125 -33.82 8.57 -1.68
C LEU A 125 -34.22 7.62 -0.53
N GLU A 126 -35.50 7.60 -0.17
CA GLU A 126 -36.07 6.70 0.84
C GLU A 126 -35.88 5.23 0.43
N GLN A 127 -36.27 4.87 -0.79
CA GLN A 127 -36.10 3.51 -1.31
C GLN A 127 -34.62 3.08 -1.34
N GLN A 128 -33.72 3.98 -1.74
CA GLN A 128 -32.28 3.71 -1.72
C GLN A 128 -31.74 3.49 -0.31
N LEU A 129 -32.17 4.34 0.65
CA LEU A 129 -31.78 4.21 2.05
C LEU A 129 -32.30 2.89 2.64
N GLU A 130 -33.57 2.57 2.43
CA GLU A 130 -34.18 1.33 2.90
C GLU A 130 -33.45 0.10 2.35
N HIS A 131 -33.19 0.08 1.04
CA HIS A 131 -32.44 -0.99 0.40
C HIS A 131 -31.01 -1.12 0.97
N SER A 132 -30.31 0.00 1.15
CA SER A 132 -28.95 0.01 1.69
C SER A 132 -28.89 -0.49 3.14
N VAL A 133 -29.85 -0.09 3.98
CA VAL A 133 -29.95 -0.52 5.37
C VAL A 133 -30.30 -2.00 5.45
N HIS A 134 -31.23 -2.47 4.61
CA HIS A 134 -31.58 -3.88 4.52
C HIS A 134 -30.36 -4.72 4.16
N LYS A 135 -29.62 -4.34 3.12
CA LYS A 135 -28.39 -5.02 2.70
C LYS A 135 -27.33 -5.09 3.81
N VAL A 136 -27.14 -3.99 4.56
CA VAL A 136 -26.20 -3.97 5.70
C VAL A 136 -26.69 -4.90 6.82
N ARG A 137 -27.99 -4.91 7.11
CA ARG A 137 -28.58 -5.76 8.15
C ARG A 137 -28.45 -7.24 7.80
N ASP A 138 -28.75 -7.61 6.56
CA ASP A 138 -28.62 -9.00 6.09
C ASP A 138 -27.18 -9.49 6.22
N ARG A 139 -26.21 -8.68 5.78
CA ARG A 139 -24.80 -9.04 5.90
C ARG A 139 -24.37 -9.17 7.36
N LYS A 140 -24.84 -8.29 8.25
CA LYS A 140 -24.57 -8.39 9.69
C LYS A 140 -25.17 -9.66 10.30
N ASN A 141 -26.40 -10.00 9.92
CA ASN A 141 -27.08 -11.20 10.40
C ASN A 141 -26.36 -12.47 9.93
N GLU A 142 -25.93 -12.52 8.68
CA GLU A 142 -25.14 -13.62 8.12
C GLU A 142 -23.83 -13.82 8.90
N LEU A 143 -23.09 -12.73 9.17
CA LEU A 143 -21.85 -12.78 9.95
C LEU A 143 -22.10 -13.23 11.40
N LEU A 144 -23.17 -12.77 12.03
CA LEU A 144 -23.54 -13.21 13.39
C LEU A 144 -23.89 -14.70 13.43
N GLN A 145 -24.62 -15.20 12.43
CA GLN A 145 -24.91 -16.63 12.30
C GLN A 145 -23.64 -17.45 12.14
N GLN A 146 -22.72 -17.02 11.28
CA GLN A 146 -21.41 -17.67 11.12
C GLN A 146 -20.63 -17.71 12.43
N GLN A 147 -20.64 -16.63 13.22
CA GLN A 147 -19.99 -16.62 14.55
C GLN A 147 -20.65 -17.57 15.54
N LEU A 148 -21.99 -17.62 15.58
CA LEU A 148 -22.72 -18.54 16.45
C LEU A 148 -22.39 -20.01 16.12
N ASP A 149 -22.34 -20.36 14.83
CA ASP A 149 -22.02 -21.72 14.40
C ASP A 149 -20.56 -22.10 14.68
N ASN A 150 -19.63 -21.15 14.55
CA ASN A 150 -18.23 -21.35 14.95
C ASN A 150 -18.12 -21.64 16.46
N LEU A 151 -18.82 -20.87 17.30
CA LEU A 151 -18.81 -21.07 18.75
C LEU A 151 -19.43 -22.42 19.14
N ARG A 152 -20.57 -22.80 18.54
CA ARG A 152 -21.21 -24.11 18.76
C ARG A 152 -20.32 -25.28 18.33
N ARG A 153 -19.52 -25.13 17.27
CA ARG A 153 -18.53 -26.14 16.88
C ARG A 153 -17.42 -26.25 17.92
N LYS A 154 -16.92 -25.11 18.42
CA LYS A 154 -15.87 -25.10 19.45
C LYS A 154 -16.35 -25.68 20.78
N GLU A 155 -17.59 -25.39 21.19
CA GLU A 155 -18.21 -25.99 22.37
C GLU A 155 -18.22 -27.52 22.29
N ARG A 156 -18.74 -28.07 21.19
CA ARG A 156 -18.74 -29.54 20.97
C ARG A 156 -17.34 -30.15 21.00
N MET A 157 -16.36 -29.51 20.34
CA MET A 157 -14.98 -29.98 20.38
C MET A 157 -14.41 -30.01 21.81
N LEU A 158 -14.65 -28.95 22.59
CA LEU A 158 -14.16 -28.88 23.97
C LEU A 158 -14.88 -29.89 24.87
N GLU A 159 -16.17 -30.14 24.66
CA GLU A 159 -16.91 -31.19 25.37
C GLU A 159 -16.37 -32.58 25.07
N GLU A 160 -16.05 -32.86 23.80
CA GLU A 160 -15.43 -34.12 23.38
C GLU A 160 -14.04 -34.29 24.01
N GLU A 161 -13.18 -33.27 23.93
CA GLU A 161 -11.86 -33.27 24.58
C GLU A 161 -11.98 -33.48 26.10
N ASN A 162 -12.90 -32.78 26.77
CA ASN A 162 -13.10 -32.92 28.21
C ASN A 162 -13.57 -34.34 28.57
N ASN A 163 -14.52 -34.91 27.82
CA ASN A 163 -14.98 -36.29 28.01
C ASN A 163 -13.86 -37.31 27.81
N THR A 164 -12.97 -37.10 26.83
CA THR A 164 -11.81 -37.98 26.65
C THR A 164 -10.83 -37.86 27.81
N MET A 165 -10.59 -36.66 28.33
CA MET A 165 -9.73 -36.43 29.49
C MET A 165 -10.30 -37.09 30.75
N TYR A 166 -11.60 -37.00 31.00
CA TYR A 166 -12.25 -37.73 32.10
C TYR A 166 -12.07 -39.25 31.97
N ARG A 167 -12.19 -39.79 30.76
CA ARG A 167 -11.96 -41.22 30.51
C ARG A 167 -10.51 -41.61 30.82
N TRP A 168 -9.53 -40.83 30.35
CA TRP A 168 -8.11 -41.04 30.62
C TRP A 168 -7.80 -41.02 32.12
N ILE A 169 -8.36 -40.06 32.87
CA ILE A 169 -8.18 -39.97 34.33
C ILE A 169 -8.76 -41.22 35.01
N GLN A 170 -9.95 -41.66 34.60
CA GLN A 170 -10.57 -42.84 35.16
C GLN A 170 -9.76 -44.10 34.88
N GLU A 171 -9.30 -44.29 33.64
CA GLU A 171 -8.43 -45.40 33.25
C GLU A 171 -7.12 -45.41 34.04
N HIS A 172 -6.48 -44.25 34.21
CA HIS A 172 -5.26 -44.12 35.02
C HIS A 172 -5.50 -44.47 36.49
N ARG A 173 -6.62 -43.99 37.06
CA ARG A 173 -6.99 -44.28 38.45
C ARG A 173 -7.20 -45.79 38.68
N MET A 174 -7.90 -46.46 37.75
CA MET A 174 -8.10 -47.91 37.80
C MET A 174 -6.78 -48.67 37.65
N ALA A 175 -5.87 -48.21 36.78
CA ALA A 175 -4.54 -48.81 36.63
C ALA A 175 -3.68 -48.67 37.90
N MET A 176 -3.73 -47.51 38.56
CA MET A 176 -3.04 -47.27 39.84
C MET A 176 -3.59 -48.16 40.97
N GLU A 177 -4.92 -48.30 41.07
CA GLU A 177 -5.57 -49.16 42.07
C GLU A 177 -5.21 -50.64 41.85
N TYR A 178 -5.12 -51.09 40.60
CA TYR A 178 -4.65 -52.44 40.26
C TYR A 178 -3.18 -52.66 40.67
N GLN A 179 -2.30 -51.70 40.39
CA GLN A 179 -0.89 -51.75 40.82
C GLN A 179 -0.75 -51.80 42.35
N GLN A 180 -1.57 -51.04 43.08
CA GLN A 180 -1.56 -51.01 44.54
C GLN A 180 -2.04 -52.34 45.15
N GLN A 181 -3.01 -53.03 44.53
CA GLN A 181 -3.43 -54.36 44.95
C GLN A 181 -2.36 -55.43 44.68
N THR A 182 -1.70 -55.39 43.52
CA THR A 182 -0.59 -56.33 43.23
C THR A 182 0.64 -56.13 44.11
N SER A 183 0.82 -54.96 44.72
CA SER A 183 1.93 -54.67 45.64
C SER A 183 1.63 -55.03 47.11
N MET A 184 0.37 -55.30 47.49
CA MET A 184 0.02 -55.81 48.82
C MET A 184 0.22 -57.34 48.97
N GLU A 185 0.42 -58.09 47.88
CA GLU A 185 0.73 -59.52 47.91
C GLU A 185 2.24 -59.85 47.97
N ALA A 186 3.12 -58.85 48.01
CA ALA A 186 4.57 -59.04 48.18
C ALA A 186 5.06 -58.52 49.54
N LYS A 187 5.63 -59.40 50.37
CA LYS A 187 6.33 -59.08 51.63
C LYS A 187 7.60 -58.24 51.38
N PRO A 188 8.09 -57.47 52.39
CA PRO A 188 9.08 -56.42 52.19
C PRO A 188 10.49 -57.02 52.09
N MET A 189 11.33 -56.47 51.21
CA MET A 189 12.78 -56.56 51.34
C MET A 189 13.37 -55.16 51.22
N ASP A 190 14.22 -54.85 52.19
CA ASP A 190 14.69 -53.51 52.47
C ASP A 190 15.83 -53.07 51.53
N HIS A 191 15.84 -51.76 51.35
CA HIS A 191 16.99 -50.89 51.05
C HIS A 191 17.46 -50.68 49.60
N HIS A 192 17.12 -49.46 49.17
CA HIS A 192 17.92 -48.47 48.44
C HIS A 192 17.68 -48.35 46.94
N GLN A 193 17.35 -47.12 46.55
CA GLN A 193 17.26 -46.59 45.18
C GLN A 193 16.02 -46.94 44.36
N VAL A 194 14.85 -46.45 44.78
CA VAL A 194 13.88 -45.94 43.78
C VAL A 194 13.14 -44.70 44.31
N GLU A 195 13.84 -43.81 45.01
CA GLU A 195 13.36 -42.46 45.32
C GLU A 195 13.57 -41.49 44.14
N ALA A 196 13.85 -42.02 42.94
CA ALA A 196 14.35 -41.23 41.81
C ALA A 196 13.39 -41.10 40.62
N ASN A 197 12.16 -41.64 40.66
CA ASN A 197 11.24 -41.56 39.52
C ASN A 197 9.95 -40.77 39.80
N MET A 198 9.87 -40.09 40.94
CA MET A 198 8.87 -39.04 41.19
C MET A 198 9.29 -37.68 40.57
N GLU A 199 10.28 -37.68 39.68
CA GLU A 199 10.73 -36.54 38.89
C GLU A 199 10.88 -36.90 37.40
N GLN A 200 9.86 -37.50 36.79
CA GLN A 200 9.71 -37.46 35.32
C GLN A 200 8.25 -37.24 34.93
N LEU A 201 7.66 -36.18 35.47
CA LEU A 201 6.72 -35.41 34.65
C LEU A 201 7.58 -34.70 33.59
N PRO A 202 7.40 -34.93 32.28
CA PRO A 202 7.85 -33.98 31.28
C PRO A 202 6.89 -32.78 31.32
N PHE A 203 6.91 -32.04 32.42
CA PHE A 203 6.56 -30.63 32.40
C PHE A 203 7.87 -29.86 32.16
N PHE A 204 8.24 -29.75 30.88
CA PHE A 204 8.81 -28.52 30.32
C PHE A 204 8.86 -28.61 28.79
N GLY A 205 7.92 -27.94 28.16
CA GLY A 205 8.31 -26.89 27.23
C GLY A 205 8.34 -25.59 28.02
N GLU A 206 9.54 -25.14 28.41
CA GLU A 206 9.76 -23.81 28.96
C GLU A 206 9.36 -22.76 27.93
N GLN A 207 8.32 -21.98 28.24
CA GLN A 207 8.55 -20.58 28.52
C GLN A 207 7.92 -20.25 29.88
N GLN A 208 8.78 -19.75 30.76
CA GLN A 208 8.56 -19.49 32.18
C GLN A 208 7.61 -18.32 32.50
N PRO A 209 7.22 -18.16 33.78
CA PRO A 209 5.95 -17.58 34.21
C PRO A 209 6.09 -16.12 34.67
N ASN A 210 4.97 -15.39 34.66
CA ASN A 210 4.77 -14.26 35.56
C ASN A 210 3.57 -14.57 36.46
N SER A 211 3.88 -15.18 37.60
CA SER A 211 3.06 -15.07 38.81
C SER A 211 3.37 -13.72 39.46
N VAL A 212 2.33 -12.95 39.78
CA VAL A 212 2.08 -12.29 41.09
C VAL A 212 1.00 -11.23 40.86
N LEU A 213 -0.18 -11.51 41.43
CA LEU A 213 -1.17 -10.59 41.99
C LEU A 213 -1.04 -9.10 41.63
N GLN A 214 -2.06 -8.56 40.95
CA GLN A 214 -2.62 -7.28 41.38
C GLN A 214 -4.09 -7.14 40.96
N LEU A 215 -4.99 -7.31 41.93
CA LEU A 215 -6.27 -6.60 41.90
C LEU A 215 -5.93 -5.10 41.86
N ALA A 216 -6.23 -4.45 40.74
CA ALA A 216 -6.32 -3.00 40.67
C ALA A 216 -7.69 -2.63 40.09
N THR A 217 -8.51 -2.06 40.96
CA THR A 217 -9.82 -1.49 40.65
C THR A 217 -9.64 -0.12 39.95
N ILE A 218 -10.56 0.22 39.03
CA ILE A 218 -10.98 1.58 38.53
C ILE A 218 -10.13 2.19 37.38
N PRO A 219 -10.67 2.97 36.38
CA PRO A 219 -12.05 3.43 36.09
C PRO A 219 -12.63 3.05 34.69
N PRO A 220 -13.92 3.32 34.42
CA PRO A 220 -14.50 3.21 33.09
C PRO A 220 -14.09 4.43 32.28
N GLN A 221 -13.42 4.30 31.14
CA GLN A 221 -13.56 5.19 29.96
C GLN A 221 -12.91 4.55 28.73
N MET A 222 -13.75 4.44 27.68
CA MET A 222 -13.43 4.61 26.26
C MET A 222 -12.21 3.88 25.70
N TYR A 223 -12.43 2.78 24.95
CA TYR A 223 -11.87 2.61 23.60
C TYR A 223 -12.72 1.64 22.75
N PRO A 224 -12.82 1.88 21.43
CA PRO A 224 -13.72 1.18 20.52
C PRO A 224 -13.18 -0.20 20.17
N TYR A 225 -14.06 -1.20 20.06
CA TYR A 225 -13.71 -2.52 19.56
C TYR A 225 -13.17 -2.42 18.13
N HIS A 226 -11.85 -2.56 17.97
CA HIS A 226 -11.22 -2.71 16.67
C HIS A 226 -11.53 -4.11 16.15
N LEU A 227 -12.45 -4.19 15.19
CA LEU A 227 -12.82 -5.42 14.50
C LEU A 227 -11.65 -5.92 13.67
N GLN A 228 -11.06 -7.05 14.04
CA GLN A 228 -10.08 -7.74 13.23
C GLN A 228 -10.83 -8.57 12.19
N LEU A 229 -10.85 -8.10 10.94
CA LEU A 229 -11.35 -8.88 9.80
C LEU A 229 -10.50 -10.15 9.67
N ALA A 230 -11.14 -11.32 9.75
CA ALA A 230 -10.55 -12.54 9.21
C ALA A 230 -10.41 -12.36 7.69
N GLN A 231 -9.18 -12.50 7.18
CA GLN A 231 -8.92 -12.49 5.74
C GLN A 231 -9.77 -13.59 5.06
N PRO A 232 -10.32 -13.33 3.86
CA PRO A 232 -10.99 -14.38 3.10
C PRO A 232 -9.94 -15.39 2.66
N SER A 233 -10.14 -16.66 3.01
CA SER A 233 -9.42 -17.78 2.44
C SER A 233 -9.77 -17.87 0.95
N LEU A 234 -8.92 -17.30 0.11
CA LEU A 234 -8.85 -17.63 -1.31
C LEU A 234 -8.25 -19.03 -1.42
N GLN A 235 -9.09 -20.01 -1.70
CA GLN A 235 -8.69 -21.24 -2.37
C GLN A 235 -9.65 -21.47 -3.53
N ASP A 236 -9.06 -21.51 -4.72
CA ASP A 236 -9.65 -21.93 -6.00
C ASP A 236 -10.20 -23.37 -5.95
#